data_AF-A4F6X4-F1
#
_entry.id   AF-A4F6X4-F1
#
_cell.length_a   1.000
_cell.length_b   1.000
_cell.length_c   1.000
_cell.angle_alpha   90.00
_cell.angle_beta   90.00
_cell.angle_gamma   90.00
#
_symmetry.space_group_name_H-M   'P 1'
#
loop_
_entity.id
_entity.type
_entity.pdbx_description
1 polymer ?
#
loop_
_entity_poly.entity_id
_entity_poly.type
_entity_poly.pdbx_seq_one_letter_code
_entity_poly.pdbx_strand_id
1 'polypeptide(L)'
;MPVNHPTELPAVHEAWLPREHPLHRPRHGRRQLTALVCAVLFFSAPVLSWLFGARAEPLENRPLAAFPSITDGWGMLTGLNPWATENLPFRKNAVQSVDALSRGVFGEPARLEGSSHTSPVGTGQVDAKPTLDETVFPNVIEGKHGWLYLGHDVSYRCVPKMELDRVIAGLKRWRSVVEASGRRFQLVIAPDKSTVYPENMPDSYPGQDCSAKAQAEFWRRVPAATGAIDMRGQLRQVAERNGRPIYHDIDTHWTHEGGVAMTYQLAERLRPGTTATWKVLPSRQYDHSADIPDLLGQDRTVPIQAYSLAPDGGADNTRFQASNFHQPLHLSSPPKPGMVDRPMRMVGDSFTQFASPYLAAAFTDVTIAHPDSVAENPQAMGTLLADGEIVTFELSERFVVGGRYPMLDPAVADQVGAVLAQHPVR
;
A
#
# COMPACT_ATOMS: atom_id res chain seq x y z
N MET A 1 -66.34 39.73 -39.70
CA MET A 1 -65.14 39.58 -38.86
C MET A 1 -65.20 38.20 -38.20
N PRO A 2 -64.28 37.28 -38.49
CA PRO A 2 -64.20 36.01 -37.78
C PRO A 2 -63.46 36.23 -36.46
N VAL A 3 -64.06 35.77 -35.36
CA VAL A 3 -63.46 35.78 -34.02
C VAL A 3 -62.50 34.58 -33.94
N ASN A 4 -61.21 34.85 -33.74
CA ASN A 4 -60.19 33.85 -33.43
C ASN A 4 -60.50 33.22 -32.07
N HIS A 5 -60.73 31.91 -32.03
CA HIS A 5 -60.62 31.13 -30.80
C HIS A 5 -59.13 30.82 -30.54
N PRO A 6 -58.62 31.04 -29.31
CA PRO A 6 -57.26 30.62 -28.98
C PRO A 6 -57.18 29.10 -29.02
N THR A 7 -56.15 28.58 -29.68
CA THR A 7 -55.83 27.16 -29.73
C THR A 7 -55.33 26.75 -28.36
N GLU A 8 -56.20 26.15 -27.54
CA GLU A 8 -55.76 25.46 -26.33
C GLU A 8 -54.87 24.28 -26.74
N LEU A 9 -53.63 24.27 -26.23
CA LEU A 9 -52.74 23.12 -26.34
C LEU A 9 -53.42 21.92 -25.65
N PRO A 10 -53.35 20.71 -26.21
CA PRO A 10 -54.02 19.55 -25.63
C PRO A 10 -53.48 19.25 -24.22
N ALA A 11 -54.37 18.87 -23.30
CA ALA A 11 -54.02 18.45 -21.96
C ALA A 11 -53.01 17.29 -22.02
N VAL A 12 -51.79 17.55 -21.55
CA VAL A 12 -50.67 16.59 -21.59
C VAL A 12 -51.00 15.40 -20.69
N HIS A 13 -50.97 14.19 -21.25
CA HIS A 13 -51.39 12.95 -20.60
C HIS A 13 -50.83 12.77 -19.18
N GLU A 14 -51.72 12.74 -18.18
CA GLU A 14 -51.43 12.11 -16.88
C GLU A 14 -51.23 10.60 -17.10
N ALA A 15 -50.42 9.96 -16.25
CA ALA A 15 -50.22 8.51 -16.34
C ALA A 15 -51.58 7.80 -16.29
N TRP A 16 -51.87 6.93 -17.26
CA TRP A 16 -53.14 6.20 -17.44
C TRP A 16 -53.48 5.22 -16.30
N LEU A 17 -52.75 5.26 -15.18
CA LEU A 17 -52.94 4.37 -14.05
C LEU A 17 -53.97 4.97 -13.09
N PRO A 18 -54.90 4.18 -12.55
CA PRO A 18 -55.81 4.63 -11.49
C PRO A 18 -55.02 5.17 -10.30
N ARG A 19 -55.57 6.15 -9.56
CA ARG A 19 -54.91 6.79 -8.40
C ARG A 19 -54.50 5.80 -7.30
N GLU A 20 -55.18 4.66 -7.26
CA GLU A 20 -54.99 3.57 -6.30
C GLU A 20 -53.87 2.60 -6.72
N HIS A 21 -53.36 2.74 -7.96
CA HIS A 21 -52.34 1.87 -8.50
C HIS A 21 -50.97 2.17 -7.84
N PRO A 22 -50.20 1.16 -7.40
CA PRO A 22 -48.92 1.36 -6.70
C PRO A 22 -47.88 2.19 -7.48
N LEU A 23 -47.99 2.19 -8.82
CA LEU A 23 -47.11 2.94 -9.74
C LEU A 23 -47.71 4.28 -10.20
N HIS A 24 -48.89 4.67 -9.73
CA HIS A 24 -49.45 5.98 -10.06
C HIS A 24 -48.60 7.08 -9.40
N ARG A 25 -47.96 7.91 -10.22
CA ARG A 25 -47.15 9.05 -9.79
C ARG A 25 -47.86 10.34 -10.24
N PRO A 26 -48.56 11.06 -9.33
CA PRO A 26 -49.17 12.33 -9.70
C PRO A 26 -48.09 13.34 -10.04
N ARG A 27 -48.12 13.90 -11.27
CA ARG A 27 -47.34 15.10 -11.58
C ARG A 27 -47.91 16.24 -10.72
N HIS A 28 -47.04 16.89 -9.93
CA HIS A 28 -47.28 18.02 -9.01
C HIS A 28 -47.65 17.72 -7.55
N GLY A 29 -47.36 16.53 -7.02
CA GLY A 29 -47.43 16.29 -5.57
C GLY A 29 -46.33 17.04 -4.79
N ARG A 30 -46.58 17.44 -3.53
CA ARG A 30 -45.56 18.06 -2.64
C ARG A 30 -44.24 17.26 -2.59
N ARG A 31 -44.32 15.92 -2.69
CA ARG A 31 -43.15 15.02 -2.75
C ARG A 31 -42.31 15.16 -4.03
N GLN A 32 -42.92 15.54 -5.16
CA GLN A 32 -42.20 15.74 -6.42
C GLN A 32 -41.42 17.06 -6.40
N LEU A 33 -41.96 18.12 -5.79
CA LEU A 33 -41.21 19.36 -5.60
C LEU A 33 -39.98 19.12 -4.72
N THR A 34 -40.13 18.39 -3.61
CA THR A 34 -39.00 17.98 -2.78
C THR A 34 -37.98 17.16 -3.57
N ALA A 35 -38.42 16.16 -4.35
CA ALA A 35 -37.53 15.36 -5.18
C ALA A 35 -36.79 16.21 -6.23
N LEU A 36 -37.47 17.18 -6.84
CA LEU A 36 -36.89 18.09 -7.83
C LEU A 36 -35.87 19.05 -7.19
N VAL A 37 -36.17 19.61 -6.01
CA VAL A 37 -35.22 20.42 -5.24
C VAL A 37 -34.00 19.60 -4.84
N CYS A 38 -34.19 18.38 -4.33
CA CYS A 38 -33.09 17.47 -4.03
C CYS A 38 -32.26 17.13 -5.27
N ALA A 39 -32.89 16.88 -6.42
CA ALA A 39 -32.19 16.61 -7.67
C ALA A 39 -31.39 17.84 -8.14
N VAL A 40 -32.00 19.03 -8.14
CA VAL A 40 -31.30 20.27 -8.51
C VAL A 40 -30.11 20.50 -7.59
N LEU A 41 -30.28 20.37 -6.27
CA LEU A 41 -29.17 20.49 -5.32
C LEU A 41 -28.10 19.43 -5.56
N PHE A 42 -28.48 18.17 -5.77
CA PHE A 42 -27.54 17.08 -6.01
C PHE A 42 -26.68 17.31 -7.27
N PHE A 43 -27.28 17.76 -8.37
CA PHE A 43 -26.56 18.00 -9.63
C PHE A 43 -25.83 19.36 -9.67
N SER A 44 -26.33 20.38 -8.98
CA SER A 44 -25.72 21.72 -9.00
C SER A 44 -24.69 21.95 -7.88
N ALA A 45 -24.79 21.26 -6.74
CA ALA A 45 -23.90 21.48 -5.60
C ALA A 45 -22.42 21.21 -5.92
N PRO A 46 -22.02 20.15 -6.67
CA PRO A 46 -20.61 19.95 -7.03
C PRO A 46 -20.07 21.09 -7.90
N VAL A 47 -20.85 21.54 -8.88
CA VAL A 47 -20.47 22.62 -9.81
C VAL A 47 -20.38 23.96 -9.07
N LEU A 48 -21.38 24.28 -8.24
CA LEU A 48 -21.38 25.49 -7.42
C LEU A 48 -20.21 25.50 -6.44
N SER A 49 -19.97 24.38 -5.75
CA SER A 49 -18.84 24.24 -4.82
C SER A 49 -17.50 24.47 -5.53
N TRP A 50 -17.34 23.91 -6.73
CA TRP A 50 -16.16 24.13 -7.56
C TRP A 50 -16.00 25.59 -7.99
N LEU A 51 -17.08 26.25 -8.40
CA LEU A 51 -17.08 27.69 -8.74
C LEU A 51 -16.69 28.58 -7.55
N PHE A 52 -17.06 28.19 -6.33
CA PHE A 52 -16.67 28.87 -5.09
C PHE A 52 -15.33 28.41 -4.51
N GLY A 53 -14.52 27.70 -5.29
CA GLY A 53 -13.13 27.39 -4.97
C GLY A 53 -12.88 26.06 -4.27
N ALA A 54 -13.91 25.23 -4.06
CA ALA A 54 -13.71 23.86 -3.58
C ALA A 54 -12.97 23.05 -4.65
N ARG A 55 -11.91 22.34 -4.26
CA ARG A 55 -11.12 21.49 -5.15
C ARG A 55 -11.15 20.06 -4.64
N ALA A 56 -10.97 19.12 -5.57
CA ALA A 56 -10.75 17.73 -5.21
C ALA A 56 -9.36 17.59 -4.57
N GLU A 57 -9.29 16.75 -3.53
CA GLU A 57 -8.05 16.39 -2.85
C GLU A 57 -7.75 14.92 -3.14
N PRO A 58 -6.47 14.56 -3.34
CA PRO A 58 -6.04 13.17 -3.38
C PRO A 58 -6.53 12.38 -2.16
N LEU A 59 -6.91 11.12 -2.38
CA LEU A 59 -7.25 10.15 -1.35
C LEU A 59 -6.32 8.94 -1.53
N GLU A 60 -5.96 8.25 -0.44
CA GLU A 60 -5.15 7.00 -0.49
C GLU A 60 -3.75 7.15 -1.13
N ASN A 61 -3.09 8.32 -1.00
CA ASN A 61 -1.79 8.62 -1.62
C ASN A 61 -1.73 8.40 -3.14
N ARG A 62 -2.88 8.42 -3.83
CA ARG A 62 -2.96 8.31 -5.28
C ARG A 62 -3.21 9.69 -5.89
N PRO A 63 -2.47 10.08 -6.96
CA PRO A 63 -2.79 11.29 -7.70
C PRO A 63 -4.19 11.18 -8.29
N LEU A 64 -4.91 12.30 -8.34
CA LEU A 64 -6.23 12.35 -8.98
C LEU A 64 -6.14 11.83 -10.40
N ALA A 65 -7.07 10.96 -10.78
CA ALA A 65 -7.23 10.48 -12.15
C ALA A 65 -7.24 11.66 -13.12
N ALA A 66 -6.38 11.58 -14.14
CA ALA A 66 -6.33 12.57 -15.21
C ALA A 66 -7.58 12.47 -16.09
N PHE A 67 -7.96 13.58 -16.72
CA PHE A 67 -9.05 13.55 -17.70
C PHE A 67 -8.67 12.61 -18.84
N PRO A 68 -9.51 11.61 -19.19
CA PRO A 68 -9.17 10.63 -20.20
C PRO A 68 -9.01 11.29 -21.58
N SER A 69 -8.07 10.79 -22.38
CA SER A 69 -7.85 11.38 -23.71
C SER A 69 -9.03 11.06 -24.63
N ILE A 70 -9.44 12.06 -25.41
CA ILE A 70 -10.50 11.93 -26.42
C ILE A 70 -10.05 10.99 -27.56
N THR A 71 -8.74 10.74 -27.68
CA THR A 71 -8.15 9.83 -28.67
C THR A 71 -8.23 8.35 -28.27
N ASP A 72 -8.62 8.03 -27.04
CA ASP A 72 -8.55 6.66 -26.48
C ASP A 72 -9.78 5.78 -26.83
N GLY A 73 -10.69 6.29 -27.66
CA GLY A 73 -11.88 5.55 -28.10
C GLY A 73 -12.74 5.08 -26.91
N TRP A 74 -12.96 3.77 -26.79
CA TRP A 74 -13.67 3.18 -25.65
C TRP A 74 -12.98 3.40 -24.30
N GLY A 75 -11.66 3.61 -24.30
CA GLY A 75 -10.89 3.97 -23.10
C GLY A 75 -11.28 5.32 -22.51
N MET A 76 -11.80 6.24 -23.34
CA MET A 76 -12.35 7.51 -22.86
C MET A 76 -13.55 7.28 -21.93
N LEU A 77 -14.46 6.39 -22.33
CA LEU A 77 -15.70 6.11 -21.58
C LEU A 77 -15.43 5.39 -20.27
N THR A 78 -14.48 4.45 -20.26
CA THR A 78 -14.09 3.74 -19.03
C THR A 78 -13.28 4.62 -18.09
N GLY A 79 -12.49 5.56 -18.62
CA GLY A 79 -11.72 6.53 -17.82
C GLY A 79 -12.54 7.68 -17.23
N LEU A 80 -13.73 7.97 -17.77
CA LEU A 80 -14.58 9.06 -17.28
C LEU A 80 -15.13 8.79 -15.87
N ASN A 81 -15.44 7.55 -15.53
CA ASN A 81 -16.02 7.21 -14.22
C ASN A 81 -15.00 7.36 -13.07
N PRO A 82 -13.76 6.82 -13.16
CA PRO A 82 -12.70 7.11 -12.20
C PRO A 82 -12.38 8.60 -12.11
N TRP A 83 -12.25 9.30 -13.25
CA TRP A 83 -12.02 10.75 -13.28
C TRP A 83 -13.11 11.52 -12.55
N ALA A 84 -14.38 11.26 -12.87
CA ALA A 84 -15.50 11.98 -12.28
C ALA A 84 -15.56 11.75 -10.77
N THR A 85 -15.39 10.51 -10.31
CA THR A 85 -15.46 10.16 -8.89
C THR A 85 -14.30 10.76 -8.10
N GLU A 86 -13.08 10.72 -8.62
CA GLU A 86 -11.90 11.24 -7.93
C GLU A 86 -11.85 12.78 -7.92
N ASN A 87 -12.40 13.44 -8.95
CA ASN A 87 -12.40 14.89 -9.05
C ASN A 87 -13.63 15.56 -8.38
N LEU A 88 -14.41 14.82 -7.58
CA LEU A 88 -15.52 15.39 -6.79
C LEU A 88 -15.01 16.18 -5.57
N PRO A 89 -15.37 17.47 -5.42
CA PRO A 89 -15.10 18.22 -4.20
C PRO A 89 -15.77 17.56 -2.97
N PHE A 90 -15.12 17.64 -1.80
CA PHE A 90 -15.63 17.11 -0.53
C PHE A 90 -15.83 15.58 -0.47
N ARG A 91 -15.29 14.80 -1.41
CA ARG A 91 -15.32 13.31 -1.36
C ARG A 91 -14.86 12.79 0.00
N LYS A 92 -13.76 13.33 0.53
CA LYS A 92 -13.23 13.01 1.87
C LYS A 92 -14.25 13.27 2.99
N ASN A 93 -14.90 14.44 3.00
CA ASN A 93 -15.92 14.76 4.01
C ASN A 93 -17.17 13.88 3.88
N ALA A 94 -17.56 13.50 2.66
CA ALA A 94 -18.67 12.58 2.43
C ALA A 94 -18.36 11.18 3.00
N VAL A 95 -17.17 10.65 2.72
CA VAL A 95 -16.65 9.39 3.28
C VAL A 95 -16.68 9.43 4.82
N GLN A 96 -16.13 10.48 5.43
CA GLN A 96 -16.13 10.66 6.89
C GLN A 96 -17.54 10.75 7.49
N SER A 97 -18.46 11.44 6.80
CA SER A 97 -19.85 11.60 7.27
C SER A 97 -20.62 10.29 7.23
N VAL A 98 -20.44 9.49 6.17
CA VAL A 98 -21.03 8.16 6.06
C VAL A 98 -20.46 7.22 7.13
N ASP A 99 -19.16 7.26 7.39
CA ASP A 99 -18.54 6.49 8.47
C ASP A 99 -19.07 6.90 9.86
N ALA A 100 -19.14 8.20 10.15
CA ALA A 100 -19.68 8.71 11.41
C ALA A 100 -21.14 8.30 11.62
N LEU A 101 -21.97 8.36 10.58
CA LEU A 101 -23.35 7.89 10.61
C LEU A 101 -23.42 6.37 10.84
N SER A 102 -22.58 5.60 10.15
CA SER A 102 -22.55 4.15 10.29
C SER A 102 -22.18 3.74 11.71
N ARG A 103 -21.13 4.34 12.27
CA ARG A 103 -20.72 4.09 13.66
C ARG A 103 -21.79 4.53 14.66
N GLY A 104 -22.41 5.69 14.43
CA GLY A 104 -23.43 6.23 15.32
C GLY A 104 -24.75 5.45 15.31
N VAL A 105 -25.16 4.92 14.16
CA VAL A 105 -26.45 4.23 13.98
C VAL A 105 -26.33 2.72 14.10
N PHE A 106 -25.29 2.12 13.52
CA PHE A 106 -25.13 0.67 13.41
C PHE A 106 -24.02 0.10 14.30
N GLY A 107 -23.20 0.96 14.92
CA GLY A 107 -22.08 0.52 15.75
C GLY A 107 -20.95 -0.15 14.97
N GLU A 108 -20.98 -0.05 13.64
CA GLU A 108 -19.98 -0.61 12.73
C GLU A 108 -19.46 0.47 11.76
N PRO A 109 -18.18 0.41 11.36
CA PRO A 109 -17.63 1.33 10.36
C PRO A 109 -18.37 1.22 9.03
N ALA A 110 -18.37 2.32 8.25
CA ALA A 110 -18.96 2.29 6.93
C ALA A 110 -18.16 1.38 5.99
N ARG A 111 -18.88 0.60 5.17
CA ARG A 111 -18.30 -0.14 4.05
C ARG A 111 -18.01 0.83 2.90
N LEU A 112 -16.79 1.35 2.87
CA LEU A 112 -16.30 2.24 1.81
C LEU A 112 -15.82 1.42 0.60
N GLU A 113 -15.81 2.05 -0.59
CA GLU A 113 -15.60 1.37 -1.89
C GLU A 113 -14.42 0.38 -1.87
N GLY A 114 -14.73 -0.87 -2.22
CA GLY A 114 -13.84 -2.03 -2.09
C GLY A 114 -14.62 -3.31 -1.76
N SER A 115 -15.69 -3.19 -0.96
CA SER A 115 -16.68 -4.27 -0.77
C SER A 115 -17.80 -4.15 -1.81
N SER A 116 -17.95 -5.17 -2.64
CA SER A 116 -18.86 -5.19 -3.80
C SER A 116 -20.27 -4.66 -3.54
N HIS A 117 -20.80 -3.96 -4.56
CA HIS A 117 -22.22 -3.79 -4.79
C HIS A 117 -22.89 -5.17 -4.87
N THR A 118 -23.45 -5.67 -3.77
CA THR A 118 -24.48 -6.70 -3.88
C THR A 118 -25.72 -6.04 -4.46
N SER A 119 -25.98 -6.31 -5.75
CA SER A 119 -27.27 -6.02 -6.37
C SER A 119 -28.42 -6.54 -5.49
N PRO A 120 -29.57 -5.85 -5.41
CA PRO A 120 -30.66 -6.28 -4.56
C PRO A 120 -31.15 -7.66 -4.99
N VAL A 121 -31.42 -8.50 -3.99
CA VAL A 121 -31.93 -9.87 -4.05
C VAL A 121 -32.93 -10.08 -5.20
N GLY A 122 -32.59 -10.98 -6.12
CA GLY A 122 -33.50 -11.40 -7.17
C GLY A 122 -32.85 -12.31 -8.21
N THR A 123 -32.60 -13.57 -7.83
CA THR A 123 -32.88 -14.82 -8.57
C THR A 123 -32.02 -15.94 -7.99
N GLY A 124 -32.65 -17.07 -7.68
CA GLY A 124 -31.96 -18.25 -7.17
C GLY A 124 -31.04 -18.83 -8.22
N GLN A 125 -29.74 -18.79 -7.95
CA GLN A 125 -28.75 -19.65 -8.60
C GLN A 125 -27.90 -20.27 -7.50
N VAL A 126 -28.09 -21.58 -7.33
CA VAL A 126 -27.26 -22.41 -6.46
C VAL A 126 -26.22 -23.03 -7.37
N ASP A 127 -25.03 -22.45 -7.53
CA ASP A 127 -23.93 -23.09 -8.26
C ASP A 127 -22.56 -22.53 -7.82
N ALA A 128 -21.67 -23.45 -7.43
CA ALA A 128 -20.27 -23.31 -6.98
C ALA A 128 -20.02 -22.40 -5.76
N LYS A 129 -19.16 -22.84 -4.82
CA LYS A 129 -18.54 -21.93 -3.85
C LYS A 129 -17.89 -20.80 -4.67
N PRO A 130 -18.27 -19.53 -4.49
CA PRO A 130 -17.65 -18.44 -5.23
C PRO A 130 -16.13 -18.50 -5.01
N THR A 131 -15.37 -18.36 -6.09
CA THR A 131 -13.93 -18.15 -6.00
C THR A 131 -13.69 -16.94 -5.10
N LEU A 132 -12.85 -17.12 -4.09
CA LEU A 132 -12.52 -16.06 -3.14
C LEU A 132 -11.87 -14.91 -3.91
N ASP A 133 -12.53 -13.77 -3.95
CA ASP A 133 -12.12 -12.57 -4.68
C ASP A 133 -11.55 -11.52 -3.69
N GLU A 134 -10.56 -10.73 -4.10
CA GLU A 134 -9.98 -9.69 -3.24
C GLU A 134 -11.01 -8.66 -2.75
N THR A 135 -12.06 -8.40 -3.53
CA THR A 135 -13.16 -7.46 -3.20
C THR A 135 -14.04 -7.92 -2.03
N VAL A 136 -13.88 -9.15 -1.55
CA VAL A 136 -14.60 -9.62 -0.36
C VAL A 136 -13.88 -9.27 0.94
N PHE A 137 -12.65 -8.75 0.86
CA PHE A 137 -11.87 -8.31 2.01
C PHE A 137 -11.99 -6.79 2.18
N PRO A 138 -12.15 -6.29 3.41
CA PRO A 138 -12.16 -4.86 3.65
C PRO A 138 -10.74 -4.29 3.44
N ASN A 139 -10.64 -3.04 2.95
CA ASN A 139 -9.35 -2.35 2.80
C ASN A 139 -8.66 -2.13 4.16
N VAL A 140 -9.44 -2.01 5.23
CA VAL A 140 -8.98 -1.85 6.62
C VAL A 140 -9.68 -2.85 7.52
N ILE A 141 -8.91 -3.53 8.36
CA ILE A 141 -9.43 -4.40 9.44
C ILE A 141 -9.25 -3.66 10.76
N GLU A 142 -10.37 -3.34 11.42
CA GLU A 142 -10.36 -2.73 12.75
C GLU A 142 -10.06 -3.79 13.81
N GLY A 143 -8.93 -3.59 14.50
CA GLY A 143 -8.46 -4.43 15.59
C GLY A 143 -8.89 -3.94 16.96
N LYS A 144 -8.36 -4.61 17.98
CA LYS A 144 -8.57 -4.29 19.39
C LYS A 144 -7.80 -3.03 19.77
N HIS A 145 -8.29 -2.31 20.77
CA HIS A 145 -7.63 -1.13 21.35
C HIS A 145 -7.28 -0.03 20.33
N GLY A 146 -8.06 0.11 19.26
CA GLY A 146 -7.86 1.14 18.24
C GLY A 146 -6.80 0.81 17.18
N TRP A 147 -6.25 -0.40 17.19
CA TRP A 147 -5.36 -0.86 16.13
C TRP A 147 -6.12 -0.97 14.80
N LEU A 148 -5.49 -0.53 13.72
CA LEU A 148 -5.97 -0.72 12.35
C LEU A 148 -4.98 -1.58 11.59
N TYR A 149 -5.46 -2.47 10.74
CA TYR A 149 -4.61 -3.31 9.89
C TYR A 149 -4.98 -3.13 8.43
N LEU A 150 -3.98 -3.22 7.56
CA LEU A 150 -4.20 -3.18 6.12
C LEU A 150 -4.86 -4.49 5.68
N GLY A 151 -5.97 -4.38 4.93
CA GLY A 151 -6.69 -5.54 4.40
C GLY A 151 -5.84 -6.46 3.53
N HIS A 152 -4.85 -5.89 2.83
CA HIS A 152 -3.90 -6.62 2.00
C HIS A 152 -2.99 -7.57 2.78
N ASP A 153 -2.81 -7.39 4.10
CA ASP A 153 -2.18 -8.40 4.97
C ASP A 153 -2.90 -9.76 4.86
N VAL A 154 -4.21 -9.74 4.61
CA VAL A 154 -5.06 -10.93 4.56
C VAL A 154 -5.40 -11.29 3.11
N SER A 155 -5.87 -10.32 2.32
CA SER A 155 -6.37 -10.61 0.97
C SER A 155 -5.28 -11.17 0.06
N TYR A 156 -4.05 -10.66 0.12
CA TYR A 156 -2.95 -11.14 -0.73
C TYR A 156 -2.48 -12.55 -0.35
N ARG A 157 -2.62 -12.95 0.91
CA ARG A 157 -2.36 -14.32 1.38
C ARG A 157 -3.45 -15.29 0.94
N CYS A 158 -4.70 -14.84 0.97
CA CYS A 158 -5.87 -15.68 0.66
C CYS A 158 -6.16 -15.79 -0.84
N VAL A 159 -5.75 -14.78 -1.62
CA VAL A 159 -5.91 -14.70 -3.08
C VAL A 159 -4.55 -14.39 -3.71
N PRO A 160 -3.58 -15.31 -3.68
CA PRO A 160 -2.26 -15.05 -4.26
C PRO A 160 -2.33 -14.99 -5.79
N LYS A 161 -1.53 -14.12 -6.42
CA LYS A 161 -1.35 -14.06 -7.88
C LYS A 161 -0.32 -15.07 -8.39
N MET A 162 0.47 -15.63 -7.49
CA MET A 162 1.50 -16.61 -7.79
C MET A 162 1.58 -17.64 -6.67
N GLU A 163 1.62 -18.92 -7.04
CA GLU A 163 1.83 -20.01 -6.08
C GLU A 163 3.17 -19.86 -5.34
N LEU A 164 3.19 -20.22 -4.06
CA LEU A 164 4.37 -20.07 -3.19
C LEU A 164 5.63 -20.75 -3.74
N ASP A 165 5.47 -21.90 -4.42
CA ASP A 165 6.59 -22.61 -5.05
C ASP A 165 7.26 -21.78 -6.16
N ARG A 166 6.45 -21.04 -6.94
CA ARG A 166 6.96 -20.14 -7.99
C ARG A 166 7.60 -18.91 -7.39
N VAL A 167 7.03 -18.35 -6.32
CA VAL A 167 7.65 -17.25 -5.55
C VAL A 167 9.04 -17.65 -5.04
N ILE A 168 9.15 -18.84 -4.41
CA ILE A 168 10.43 -19.38 -3.94
C ILE A 168 11.41 -19.57 -5.11
N ALA A 169 10.94 -20.10 -6.25
CA ALA A 169 11.78 -20.29 -7.44
C ALA A 169 12.33 -18.95 -7.97
N GLY A 170 11.50 -17.90 -8.04
CA GLY A 170 11.91 -16.55 -8.43
C GLY A 170 12.97 -15.97 -7.51
N LEU A 171 12.76 -16.01 -6.20
CA LEU A 171 13.72 -15.53 -5.21
C LEU A 171 15.05 -16.30 -5.26
N LYS A 172 15.00 -17.62 -5.43
CA LYS A 172 16.22 -18.44 -5.62
C LYS A 172 16.92 -18.10 -6.93
N ARG A 173 16.18 -17.77 -7.99
CA ARG A 173 16.77 -17.37 -9.27
C ARG A 173 17.54 -16.06 -9.12
N TRP A 174 16.97 -15.06 -8.45
CA TRP A 174 17.66 -13.82 -8.10
C TRP A 174 18.97 -14.05 -7.36
N ARG A 175 18.96 -14.86 -6.31
CA ARG A 175 20.19 -15.23 -5.59
C ARG A 175 21.22 -15.83 -6.56
N SER A 176 20.80 -16.80 -7.37
CA SER A 176 21.67 -17.50 -8.30
C SER A 176 22.31 -16.54 -9.32
N VAL A 177 21.56 -15.65 -9.96
CA VAL A 177 22.10 -14.75 -11.00
C VAL A 177 22.99 -13.67 -10.41
N VAL A 178 22.68 -13.15 -9.22
CA VAL A 178 23.50 -12.15 -8.54
C VAL A 178 24.81 -12.77 -8.07
N GLU A 179 24.76 -13.91 -7.38
CA GLU A 179 25.96 -14.57 -6.84
C GLU A 179 26.87 -15.12 -7.96
N ALA A 180 26.30 -15.58 -9.08
CA ALA A 180 27.08 -15.97 -10.25
C ALA A 180 27.88 -14.81 -10.87
N SER A 181 27.50 -13.56 -10.60
CA SER A 181 28.24 -12.37 -11.05
C SER A 181 29.37 -11.94 -10.09
N GLY A 182 29.63 -12.71 -9.02
CA GLY A 182 30.64 -12.41 -8.01
C GLY A 182 30.16 -11.48 -6.89
N ARG A 183 28.90 -11.02 -6.95
CA ARG A 183 28.30 -10.13 -5.95
C ARG A 183 27.74 -10.91 -4.77
N ARG A 184 27.69 -10.27 -3.61
CA ARG A 184 26.99 -10.82 -2.44
C ARG A 184 25.50 -10.51 -2.54
N PHE A 185 24.64 -11.49 -2.29
CA PHE A 185 23.18 -11.29 -2.29
C PHE A 185 22.58 -11.43 -0.89
N GLN A 186 21.81 -10.42 -0.47
CA GLN A 186 20.99 -10.45 0.73
C GLN A 186 19.52 -10.26 0.38
N LEU A 187 18.65 -10.98 1.08
CA LEU A 187 17.20 -10.85 0.98
C LEU A 187 16.65 -10.64 2.38
N VAL A 188 15.93 -9.55 2.58
CA VAL A 188 15.21 -9.21 3.80
C VAL A 188 13.72 -9.31 3.49
N ILE A 189 12.98 -10.05 4.32
CA ILE A 189 11.53 -10.02 4.28
C ILE A 189 11.05 -9.20 5.47
N ALA A 190 10.43 -8.05 5.20
CA ALA A 190 9.78 -7.25 6.23
C ALA A 190 8.44 -7.88 6.59
N PRO A 191 8.23 -8.36 7.83
CA PRO A 191 6.97 -8.97 8.21
C PRO A 191 5.85 -7.95 8.24
N ASP A 192 4.63 -8.40 7.97
CA ASP A 192 3.47 -7.53 8.08
C ASP A 192 3.12 -7.26 9.55
N LYS A 193 2.42 -6.14 9.82
CA LYS A 193 1.97 -5.79 11.18
C LYS A 193 1.09 -6.89 11.78
N SER A 194 0.20 -7.50 10.98
CA SER A 194 -0.63 -8.65 11.39
C SER A 194 0.17 -9.90 11.74
N THR A 195 1.42 -10.01 11.30
CA THR A 195 2.34 -11.11 11.62
C THR A 195 3.07 -10.89 12.93
N VAL A 196 3.47 -9.65 13.19
CA VAL A 196 4.24 -9.31 14.40
C VAL A 196 3.33 -9.15 15.61
N TYR A 197 2.14 -8.56 15.42
CA TYR A 197 1.15 -8.28 16.46
C TYR A 197 -0.23 -8.89 16.15
N PRO A 198 -0.36 -10.22 16.00
CA PRO A 198 -1.67 -10.86 15.77
C PRO A 198 -2.63 -10.71 16.95
N GLU A 199 -2.15 -10.47 18.16
CA GLU A 199 -2.95 -10.35 19.38
C GLU A 199 -3.88 -9.12 19.40
N ASN A 200 -3.55 -8.08 18.64
CA ASN A 200 -4.38 -6.88 18.49
C ASN A 200 -5.34 -6.98 17.28
N MET A 201 -5.32 -8.06 16.50
CA MET A 201 -6.37 -8.34 15.49
C MET A 201 -7.72 -8.61 16.19
N PRO A 202 -8.86 -8.39 15.51
CA PRO A 202 -10.16 -8.78 16.06
C PRO A 202 -10.26 -10.31 16.17
N ASP A 203 -11.14 -10.81 17.05
CA ASP A 203 -11.29 -12.26 17.27
C ASP A 203 -11.75 -13.02 16.01
N SER A 204 -12.47 -12.33 15.12
CA SER A 204 -12.92 -12.83 13.83
C SER A 204 -12.81 -11.75 12.76
N TYR A 205 -12.32 -12.12 11.57
CA TYR A 205 -12.28 -11.26 10.39
C TYR A 205 -12.34 -12.08 9.09
N PRO A 206 -12.81 -11.50 7.97
CA PRO A 206 -12.83 -12.19 6.68
C PRO A 206 -11.44 -12.70 6.31
N GLY A 207 -11.30 -13.99 6.04
CA GLY A 207 -10.02 -14.60 5.63
C GLY A 207 -9.07 -15.04 6.75
N GLN A 208 -9.49 -15.01 8.01
CA GLN A 208 -8.65 -15.42 9.14
C GLN A 208 -7.98 -16.78 8.94
N ASP A 209 -8.75 -17.82 8.60
CA ASP A 209 -8.22 -19.18 8.43
C ASP A 209 -7.27 -19.32 7.24
N CYS A 210 -7.57 -18.70 6.09
CA CYS A 210 -6.69 -18.78 4.92
C CYS A 210 -5.41 -17.99 5.14
N SER A 211 -5.50 -16.79 5.73
CA SER A 211 -4.34 -15.94 6.01
C SER A 211 -3.41 -16.59 7.02
N ALA A 212 -3.94 -17.15 8.12
CA ALA A 212 -3.13 -17.84 9.13
C ALA A 212 -2.39 -19.06 8.55
N LYS A 213 -3.07 -19.87 7.72
CA LYS A 213 -2.44 -21.03 7.06
C LYS A 213 -1.34 -20.60 6.09
N ALA A 214 -1.63 -19.64 5.21
CA ALA A 214 -0.67 -19.14 4.23
C ALA A 214 0.54 -18.47 4.89
N GLN A 215 0.33 -17.66 5.93
CA GLN A 215 1.39 -17.03 6.72
C GLN A 215 2.29 -18.09 7.38
N ALA A 216 1.71 -19.10 8.04
CA ALA A 216 2.47 -20.17 8.68
C ALA A 216 3.30 -20.96 7.66
N GLU A 217 2.73 -21.26 6.48
CA GLU A 217 3.47 -21.92 5.41
C GLU A 217 4.59 -21.04 4.86
N PHE A 218 4.31 -19.77 4.57
CA PHE A 218 5.27 -18.80 4.04
C PHE A 218 6.50 -18.71 4.93
N TRP A 219 6.31 -18.43 6.22
CA TRP A 219 7.43 -18.27 7.15
C TRP A 219 8.17 -19.56 7.47
N ARG A 220 7.52 -20.72 7.33
CA ARG A 220 8.18 -22.03 7.44
C ARG A 220 9.09 -22.31 6.25
N ARG A 221 8.70 -21.89 5.03
CA ARG A 221 9.35 -22.31 3.79
C ARG A 221 10.29 -21.27 3.20
N VAL A 222 9.87 -20.02 3.12
CA VAL A 222 10.58 -18.98 2.35
C VAL A 222 11.95 -18.66 2.93
N PRO A 223 12.12 -18.34 4.23
CA PRO A 223 13.45 -18.06 4.77
C PRO A 223 14.41 -19.24 4.62
N ALA A 224 13.95 -20.46 4.92
CA ALA A 224 14.76 -21.68 4.81
C ALA A 224 15.17 -21.99 3.37
N ALA A 225 14.28 -21.79 2.39
CA ALA A 225 14.55 -22.12 0.99
C ALA A 225 15.39 -21.05 0.25
N THR A 226 15.35 -19.80 0.72
CA THR A 226 15.96 -18.65 0.01
C THR A 226 17.13 -18.02 0.75
N GLY A 227 17.35 -18.39 2.02
CA GLY A 227 18.33 -17.76 2.90
C GLY A 227 17.95 -16.33 3.30
N ALA A 228 16.66 -15.96 3.19
CA ALA A 228 16.18 -14.66 3.60
C ALA A 228 16.38 -14.40 5.10
N ILE A 229 16.60 -13.14 5.45
CA ILE A 229 16.63 -12.67 6.84
C ILE A 229 15.18 -12.60 7.33
N ASP A 230 14.85 -13.45 8.32
CA ASP A 230 13.59 -13.40 9.05
C ASP A 230 13.66 -12.34 10.16
N MET A 231 13.02 -11.20 9.93
CA MET A 231 13.04 -10.08 10.87
C MET A 231 12.14 -10.29 12.10
N ARG A 232 11.19 -11.25 12.09
CA ARG A 232 10.15 -11.35 13.15
C ARG A 232 10.74 -11.51 14.54
N GLY A 233 11.76 -12.35 14.69
CA GLY A 233 12.44 -12.57 15.97
C GLY A 233 13.15 -11.30 16.46
N GLN A 234 13.87 -10.63 15.56
CA GLN A 234 14.60 -9.41 15.88
C GLN A 234 13.66 -8.26 16.29
N LEU A 235 12.58 -8.04 15.53
CA LEU A 235 11.63 -6.97 15.82
C LEU A 235 10.96 -7.18 17.19
N ARG A 236 10.56 -8.43 17.54
CA ARG A 236 10.02 -8.73 18.88
C ARG A 236 11.01 -8.44 20.00
N GLN A 237 12.28 -8.83 19.84
CA GLN A 237 13.31 -8.54 20.85
C GLN A 237 13.55 -7.04 21.03
N VAL A 238 13.52 -6.26 19.95
CA VAL A 238 13.65 -4.80 20.04
C VAL A 238 12.42 -4.19 20.73
N ALA A 239 11.22 -4.69 20.41
CA ALA A 239 9.98 -4.26 21.06
C ALA A 239 10.02 -4.49 22.58
N GLU A 240 10.38 -5.71 22.99
CA GLU A 240 10.51 -6.12 24.38
C GLU A 240 11.55 -5.27 25.13
N ARG A 241 12.73 -5.08 24.53
CA ARG A 241 13.81 -4.27 25.11
C ARG A 241 13.39 -2.81 25.33
N ASN A 242 12.64 -2.26 24.37
CA ASN A 242 12.25 -0.85 24.40
C ASN A 242 10.93 -0.61 25.17
N GLY A 243 10.23 -1.67 25.57
CA GLY A 243 8.94 -1.59 26.25
C GLY A 243 7.83 -0.97 25.42
N ARG A 244 7.93 -1.03 24.08
CA ARG A 244 6.92 -0.47 23.15
C ARG A 244 6.87 -1.22 21.81
N PRO A 245 5.74 -1.18 21.09
CA PRO A 245 5.62 -1.79 19.77
C PRO A 245 6.56 -1.18 18.72
N ILE A 246 6.92 -1.98 17.72
CA ILE A 246 7.74 -1.58 16.56
C ILE A 246 6.88 -1.04 15.42
N TYR A 247 5.57 -1.22 15.47
CA TYR A 247 4.63 -0.69 14.49
C TYR A 247 3.68 0.25 15.23
N HIS A 248 3.25 1.32 14.56
CA HIS A 248 2.14 2.11 15.09
C HIS A 248 0.82 1.35 14.94
N ASP A 249 -0.08 1.61 15.88
CA ASP A 249 -1.43 1.05 15.91
C ASP A 249 -2.20 1.34 14.61
N ILE A 250 -1.99 2.50 14.00
CA ILE A 250 -2.70 2.93 12.78
C ILE A 250 -1.82 3.06 11.51
N ASP A 251 -0.57 2.63 11.52
CA ASP A 251 0.31 2.67 10.33
C ASP A 251 0.73 1.27 9.88
N THR A 252 0.96 1.04 8.57
CA THR A 252 1.39 -0.27 8.07
C THR A 252 2.86 -0.59 8.26
N HIS A 253 3.71 0.42 8.44
CA HIS A 253 5.16 0.29 8.47
C HIS A 253 5.68 0.03 9.88
N TRP A 254 6.88 -0.56 9.93
CA TRP A 254 7.67 -0.47 11.15
C TRP A 254 8.09 0.98 11.43
N THR A 255 8.47 1.24 12.66
CA THR A 255 9.09 2.47 13.14
C THR A 255 10.58 2.49 12.82
N HIS A 256 11.27 3.57 13.16
CA HIS A 256 12.73 3.65 13.04
C HIS A 256 13.46 2.56 13.82
N GLU A 257 12.89 2.05 14.91
CA GLU A 257 13.41 0.89 15.62
C GLU A 257 13.54 -0.35 14.71
N GLY A 258 12.54 -0.57 13.84
CA GLY A 258 12.58 -1.63 12.83
C GLY A 258 13.62 -1.36 11.75
N GLY A 259 13.74 -0.11 11.30
CA GLY A 259 14.78 0.32 10.38
C GLY A 259 16.19 0.09 10.92
N VAL A 260 16.47 0.52 12.16
CA VAL A 260 17.75 0.26 12.85
C VAL A 260 18.00 -1.24 12.97
N ALA A 261 16.99 -2.03 13.33
CA ALA A 261 17.10 -3.48 13.45
C ALA A 261 17.48 -4.15 12.12
N MET A 262 16.86 -3.73 11.01
CA MET A 262 17.19 -4.22 9.67
C MET A 262 18.62 -3.86 9.28
N THR A 263 19.01 -2.60 9.48
CA THR A 263 20.37 -2.11 9.20
C THR A 263 21.41 -2.89 10.01
N TYR A 264 21.15 -3.16 11.29
CA TYR A 264 22.00 -3.98 12.13
C TYR A 264 22.17 -5.41 11.58
N GLN A 265 21.05 -6.07 11.25
CA GLN A 265 21.07 -7.44 10.73
C GLN A 265 21.81 -7.53 9.39
N LEU A 266 21.60 -6.56 8.49
CA LEU A 266 22.34 -6.48 7.23
C LEU A 266 23.83 -6.27 7.45
N ALA A 267 24.22 -5.32 8.30
CA ALA A 267 25.62 -5.03 8.57
C ALA A 267 26.35 -6.24 9.17
N GLU A 268 25.77 -6.92 10.16
CA GLU A 268 26.36 -8.12 10.77
C GLU A 268 26.46 -9.29 9.79
N ARG A 269 25.48 -9.45 8.91
CA ARG A 269 25.50 -10.53 7.90
C ARG A 269 26.53 -10.28 6.81
N LEU A 270 26.83 -9.02 6.50
CA LEU A 270 27.80 -8.59 5.49
C LEU A 270 29.22 -8.45 6.04
N ARG A 271 29.37 -8.08 7.31
CA ARG A 271 30.65 -7.91 8.01
C ARG A 271 30.45 -8.22 9.50
N PRO A 272 30.55 -9.49 9.90
CA PRO A 272 30.35 -9.89 11.31
C PRO A 272 31.24 -9.11 12.28
N GLY A 273 30.64 -8.63 13.37
CA GLY A 273 31.31 -7.84 14.41
C GLY A 273 31.46 -6.35 14.07
N THR A 274 31.00 -5.90 12.89
CA THR A 274 31.05 -4.48 12.51
C THR A 274 30.20 -3.60 13.40
N THR A 275 29.15 -4.15 14.03
CA THR A 275 28.26 -3.39 14.89
C THR A 275 28.76 -3.27 16.33
N ALA A 276 29.90 -3.88 16.68
CA ALA A 276 30.42 -3.89 18.06
C ALA A 276 30.70 -2.48 18.61
N THR A 277 30.99 -1.52 17.74
CA THR A 277 31.24 -0.11 18.10
C THR A 277 30.02 0.78 17.92
N TRP A 278 28.89 0.26 17.44
CA TRP A 278 27.73 1.08 17.13
C TRP A 278 27.13 1.69 18.39
N LYS A 279 26.87 2.99 18.32
CA LYS A 279 26.13 3.73 19.33
C LYS A 279 24.85 4.28 18.73
N VAL A 280 23.72 3.79 19.23
CA VAL A 280 22.37 4.22 18.84
C VAL A 280 21.74 4.98 20.00
N LEU A 281 21.32 6.22 19.76
CA LEU A 281 20.66 7.05 20.76
C LEU A 281 19.40 7.69 20.18
N PRO A 282 18.34 7.93 20.97
CA PRO A 282 17.20 8.73 20.53
C PRO A 282 17.68 10.08 19.95
N SER A 283 17.14 10.47 18.80
CA SER A 283 17.43 11.77 18.18
C SER A 283 16.20 12.68 18.25
N ARG A 284 15.43 12.79 17.17
CA ARG A 284 14.25 13.65 17.05
C ARG A 284 12.95 12.85 17.13
N GLN A 285 11.90 13.52 17.58
CA GLN A 285 10.52 13.08 17.38
C GLN A 285 9.84 13.99 16.35
N TYR A 286 8.97 13.42 15.54
CA TYR A 286 8.20 14.17 14.56
C TYR A 286 6.86 13.49 14.28
N ASP A 287 5.89 14.26 13.82
CA ASP A 287 4.59 13.74 13.40
C ASP A 287 4.70 13.13 11.99
N HIS A 288 4.18 11.91 11.84
CA HIS A 288 4.14 11.18 10.58
C HIS A 288 2.69 10.93 10.17
N SER A 289 2.36 11.15 8.90
CA SER A 289 1.04 10.81 8.35
C SER A 289 0.87 9.30 8.37
N ALA A 290 -0.14 8.80 9.07
CA ALA A 290 -0.43 7.38 9.13
C ALA A 290 -1.21 6.94 7.89
N ASP A 291 -0.77 5.86 7.24
CA ASP A 291 -1.29 5.44 5.93
C ASP A 291 -2.64 4.69 5.97
N ILE A 292 -2.95 3.96 7.04
CA ILE A 292 -4.22 3.21 7.13
C ILE A 292 -5.45 4.12 7.25
N PRO A 293 -5.44 5.20 8.08
CA PRO A 293 -6.53 6.17 8.14
C PRO A 293 -6.89 6.80 6.79
N ASP A 294 -5.93 6.97 5.88
CA ASP A 294 -6.20 7.55 4.56
C ASP A 294 -7.19 6.70 3.75
N LEU A 295 -7.16 5.37 3.94
CA LEU A 295 -8.10 4.41 3.34
C LEU A 295 -9.53 4.54 3.91
N LEU A 296 -9.67 5.22 5.05
CA LEU A 296 -10.94 5.59 5.66
C LEU A 296 -11.30 7.06 5.38
N GLY A 297 -10.55 7.74 4.51
CA GLY A 297 -10.66 9.17 4.25
C GLY A 297 -10.34 10.04 5.46
N GLN A 298 -9.59 9.52 6.43
CA GLN A 298 -9.16 10.25 7.62
C GLN A 298 -7.70 10.67 7.44
N ASP A 299 -7.38 11.91 7.78
CA ASP A 299 -6.01 12.39 7.85
C ASP A 299 -5.60 12.42 9.31
N ARG A 300 -4.72 11.50 9.69
CA ARG A 300 -4.29 11.27 11.06
C ARG A 300 -2.78 11.14 11.09
N THR A 301 -2.16 11.72 12.11
CA THR A 301 -0.73 11.59 12.35
C THR A 301 -0.43 10.72 13.57
N VAL A 302 0.77 10.13 13.57
CA VAL A 302 1.36 9.42 14.71
C VAL A 302 2.73 10.01 15.05
N PRO A 303 3.08 10.12 16.34
CA PRO A 303 4.40 10.59 16.75
C PRO A 303 5.44 9.49 16.54
N ILE A 304 6.46 9.77 15.73
CA ILE A 304 7.55 8.84 15.42
C ILE A 304 8.83 9.27 16.14
N GLN A 305 9.47 8.34 16.85
CA GLN A 305 10.82 8.52 17.40
C GLN A 305 11.85 8.08 16.37
N ALA A 306 12.78 8.95 16.00
CA ALA A 306 13.96 8.62 15.21
C ALA A 306 15.21 8.45 16.09
N TYR A 307 16.27 7.89 15.53
CA TYR A 307 17.53 7.66 16.21
C TYR A 307 18.69 8.34 15.50
N SER A 308 19.76 8.55 16.26
CA SER A 308 21.10 8.78 15.77
C SER A 308 21.85 7.44 15.80
N LEU A 309 22.77 7.25 14.85
CA LEU A 309 23.61 6.06 14.74
C LEU A 309 25.03 6.52 14.43
N ALA A 310 25.94 6.25 15.36
CA ALA A 310 27.38 6.45 15.19
C ALA A 310 28.05 5.07 15.02
N PRO A 311 28.55 4.71 13.82
CA PRO A 311 29.12 3.39 13.56
C PRO A 311 30.44 3.15 14.33
N ASP A 312 31.18 4.20 14.65
CA ASP A 312 32.45 4.16 15.39
C ASP A 312 32.29 4.48 16.88
N GLY A 313 31.04 4.62 17.36
CA GLY A 313 30.72 5.01 18.74
C GLY A 313 30.88 6.51 19.03
N GLY A 314 31.32 7.29 18.04
CA GLY A 314 31.57 8.72 18.14
C GLY A 314 30.32 9.57 17.90
N ALA A 315 30.41 10.47 16.91
CA ALA A 315 29.34 11.39 16.55
C ALA A 315 28.32 10.76 15.60
N ASP A 316 27.09 11.27 15.64
CA ASP A 316 25.99 10.86 14.78
C ASP A 316 26.40 10.87 13.30
N ASN A 317 26.07 9.79 12.59
CA ASN A 317 26.32 9.61 11.17
C ASN A 317 25.01 9.45 10.36
N THR A 318 23.85 9.59 11.00
CA THR A 318 22.54 9.47 10.33
C THR A 318 22.31 10.60 9.34
N ARG A 319 21.66 10.26 8.23
CA ARG A 319 21.29 11.23 7.18
C ARG A 319 19.85 11.03 6.78
N PHE A 320 19.00 11.98 7.13
CA PHE A 320 17.61 12.00 6.68
C PHE A 320 17.53 12.67 5.32
N GLN A 321 17.37 11.87 4.27
CA GLN A 321 17.15 12.36 2.92
C GLN A 321 15.75 11.96 2.48
N ALA A 322 14.96 12.95 2.07
CA ALA A 322 13.65 12.69 1.49
C ALA A 322 13.82 11.96 0.15
N SER A 323 12.98 10.96 -0.08
CA SER A 323 12.89 10.23 -1.35
C SER A 323 11.42 10.02 -1.68
N ASN A 324 11.08 10.21 -2.95
CA ASN A 324 9.77 9.86 -3.49
C ASN A 324 9.76 8.46 -4.13
N PHE A 325 10.89 7.75 -4.11
CA PHE A 325 11.10 6.42 -4.71
C PHE A 325 10.80 6.31 -6.21
N HIS A 326 10.46 7.42 -6.89
CA HIS A 326 10.36 7.48 -8.35
C HIS A 326 11.72 7.47 -9.03
N GLN A 327 12.75 7.94 -8.33
CA GLN A 327 14.15 7.85 -8.76
C GLN A 327 14.96 7.10 -7.70
N PRO A 328 16.05 6.42 -8.09
CA PRO A 328 16.93 5.79 -7.14
C PRO A 328 17.50 6.80 -6.13
N LEU A 329 17.39 6.48 -4.84
CA LEU A 329 17.97 7.26 -3.75
C LEU A 329 19.42 6.84 -3.55
N HIS A 330 20.36 7.73 -3.85
CA HIS A 330 21.79 7.53 -3.60
C HIS A 330 22.22 8.19 -2.28
N LEU A 331 22.87 7.41 -1.42
CA LEU A 331 23.34 7.77 -0.09
C LEU A 331 24.84 7.45 0.01
N SER A 332 25.65 8.45 0.32
CA SER A 332 27.09 8.27 0.51
C SER A 332 27.60 8.95 1.78
N SER A 333 28.57 8.29 2.40
CA SER A 333 29.19 8.71 3.66
C SER A 333 30.69 8.40 3.64
N PRO A 334 31.55 9.30 4.15
CA PRO A 334 32.98 9.01 4.31
C PRO A 334 33.18 7.74 5.16
N PRO A 335 34.15 6.87 4.82
CA PRO A 335 34.43 5.66 5.58
C PRO A 335 34.77 5.97 7.05
N LYS A 336 34.12 5.24 7.97
CA LYS A 336 34.41 5.24 9.40
C LYS A 336 34.54 3.80 9.92
N PRO A 337 35.26 3.56 11.02
CA PRO A 337 35.21 2.29 11.73
C PRO A 337 33.76 1.86 12.00
N GLY A 338 33.49 0.56 11.91
CA GLY A 338 32.16 -0.01 12.11
C GLY A 338 31.20 0.11 10.91
N MET A 339 31.60 0.75 9.81
CA MET A 339 30.82 0.79 8.57
C MET A 339 31.09 -0.41 7.64
N VAL A 340 30.11 -0.73 6.80
CA VAL A 340 30.31 -1.57 5.61
C VAL A 340 30.79 -0.67 4.47
N ASP A 341 31.98 -0.95 3.96
CA ASP A 341 32.72 -0.08 3.03
C ASP A 341 32.58 -0.47 1.55
N ARG A 342 31.93 -1.60 1.27
CA ARG A 342 31.63 -2.06 -0.09
C ARG A 342 30.31 -1.46 -0.60
N PRO A 343 30.23 -1.03 -1.87
CA PRO A 343 29.05 -0.40 -2.42
C PRO A 343 27.87 -1.36 -2.49
N MET A 344 26.74 -0.94 -1.91
CA MET A 344 25.49 -1.69 -1.88
C MET A 344 24.46 -1.08 -2.84
N ARG A 345 23.81 -1.93 -3.62
CA ARG A 345 22.68 -1.59 -4.46
C ARG A 345 21.47 -2.35 -3.95
N MET A 346 20.42 -1.62 -3.66
CA MET A 346 19.28 -2.13 -2.92
C MET A 346 18.01 -1.95 -3.75
N VAL A 347 17.19 -2.98 -3.76
CA VAL A 347 15.79 -2.88 -4.19
C VAL A 347 14.95 -2.95 -2.93
N GLY A 348 14.18 -1.91 -2.62
CA GLY A 348 13.45 -1.80 -1.35
C GLY A 348 12.13 -1.07 -1.52
N ASP A 349 11.11 -1.50 -0.79
CA ASP A 349 9.79 -0.85 -0.80
C ASP A 349 9.70 0.25 0.27
N SER A 350 8.48 0.68 0.62
CA SER A 350 8.25 1.74 1.60
C SER A 350 8.76 1.41 3.00
N PHE A 351 8.95 0.14 3.39
CA PHE A 351 9.60 -0.22 4.66
C PHE A 351 11.04 0.28 4.74
N THR A 352 11.74 0.34 3.61
CA THR A 352 13.11 0.87 3.54
C THR A 352 13.18 2.37 3.89
N GLN A 353 12.07 3.12 3.84
CA GLN A 353 12.06 4.54 4.23
C GLN A 353 12.58 4.77 5.64
N PHE A 354 12.11 3.95 6.59
CA PHE A 354 12.52 4.01 8.00
C PHE A 354 13.93 3.42 8.23
N ALA A 355 14.50 2.70 7.26
CA ALA A 355 15.87 2.19 7.35
C ALA A 355 16.90 3.10 6.68
N SER A 356 16.50 3.88 5.67
CA SER A 356 17.42 4.68 4.84
C SER A 356 18.37 5.61 5.63
N PRO A 357 17.97 6.28 6.73
CA PRO A 357 18.90 7.13 7.47
C PRO A 357 20.00 6.33 8.18
N TYR A 358 19.70 5.10 8.57
CA TYR A 358 20.62 4.20 9.26
C TYR A 358 21.50 3.45 8.28
N LEU A 359 20.98 3.08 7.10
CA LEU A 359 21.79 2.60 5.99
C LEU A 359 22.83 3.65 5.59
N ALA A 360 22.45 4.93 5.47
CA ALA A 360 23.40 6.01 5.21
C ALA A 360 24.46 6.20 6.31
N ALA A 361 24.12 5.86 7.56
CA ALA A 361 25.06 5.91 8.68
C ALA A 361 26.01 4.72 8.74
N ALA A 362 25.56 3.54 8.31
CA ALA A 362 26.27 2.27 8.46
C ALA A 362 27.03 1.82 7.20
N PHE A 363 26.73 2.39 6.04
CA PHE A 363 27.32 2.00 4.75
C PHE A 363 27.95 3.22 4.07
N THR A 364 29.06 3.02 3.37
CA THR A 364 29.78 4.10 2.68
C THR A 364 29.09 4.54 1.40
N ASP A 365 28.47 3.60 0.68
CA ASP A 365 27.77 3.83 -0.57
C ASP A 365 26.56 2.89 -0.67
N VAL A 366 25.37 3.48 -0.74
CA VAL A 366 24.08 2.80 -0.90
C VAL A 366 23.28 3.49 -1.99
N THR A 367 22.75 2.73 -2.95
CA THR A 367 21.71 3.22 -3.87
C THR A 367 20.47 2.35 -3.74
N ILE A 368 19.31 2.94 -3.47
CA ILE A 368 18.03 2.24 -3.26
C ILE A 368 17.09 2.56 -4.43
N ALA A 369 16.58 1.55 -5.10
CA ALA A 369 15.56 1.66 -6.15
C ALA A 369 14.27 0.92 -5.74
N HIS A 370 13.13 1.32 -6.30
CA HIS A 370 11.85 0.68 -6.01
C HIS A 370 11.71 -0.66 -6.76
N PRO A 371 11.06 -1.70 -6.16
CA PRO A 371 10.81 -2.98 -6.82
C PRO A 371 10.11 -2.89 -8.17
N ASP A 372 9.18 -1.95 -8.33
CA ASP A 372 8.42 -1.81 -9.59
C ASP A 372 9.33 -1.44 -10.78
N SER A 373 10.37 -0.62 -10.54
CA SER A 373 11.33 -0.23 -11.57
C SER A 373 12.14 -1.41 -12.12
N VAL A 374 12.21 -2.54 -11.39
CA VAL A 374 12.98 -3.73 -11.80
C VAL A 374 12.38 -4.34 -13.06
N ALA A 375 11.06 -4.54 -13.10
CA ALA A 375 10.39 -5.17 -14.24
C ALA A 375 10.02 -4.17 -15.33
N GLU A 376 9.81 -2.90 -14.99
CA GLU A 376 9.59 -1.83 -15.97
C GLU A 376 10.80 -1.61 -16.88
N ASN A 377 12.02 -1.67 -16.31
CA ASN A 377 13.26 -1.52 -17.06
C ASN A 377 14.39 -2.44 -16.52
N PRO A 378 14.36 -3.73 -16.86
CA PRO A 378 15.35 -4.71 -16.38
C PRO A 378 16.79 -4.34 -16.79
N GLN A 379 17.00 -3.75 -17.97
CA GLN A 379 18.33 -3.32 -18.40
C GLN A 379 18.88 -2.22 -17.51
N ALA A 380 18.11 -1.15 -17.26
CA ALA A 380 18.56 -0.05 -16.39
C ALA A 380 18.78 -0.53 -14.95
N MET A 381 17.90 -1.41 -14.45
CA MET A 381 18.10 -2.03 -13.15
C MET A 381 19.38 -2.89 -13.11
N GLY A 382 19.65 -3.67 -14.16
CA GLY A 382 20.88 -4.43 -14.28
C GLY A 382 22.14 -3.58 -14.25
N THR A 383 22.14 -2.42 -14.92
CA THR A 383 23.24 -1.45 -14.84
C THR A 383 23.38 -0.90 -13.42
N LEU A 384 22.28 -0.48 -12.79
CA LEU A 384 22.30 0.03 -11.41
C LEU A 384 22.87 -1.01 -10.44
N LEU A 385 22.42 -2.26 -10.53
CA LEU A 385 22.91 -3.36 -9.69
C LEU A 385 24.36 -3.74 -10.02
N ALA A 386 24.79 -3.58 -11.28
CA ALA A 386 26.17 -3.83 -11.70
C ALA A 386 27.17 -2.86 -11.06
N ASP A 387 26.75 -1.64 -10.71
CA ASP A 387 27.61 -0.66 -10.02
C ASP A 387 27.85 -0.96 -8.53
N GLY A 388 27.33 -2.09 -8.02
CA GLY A 388 27.53 -2.55 -6.65
C GLY A 388 28.33 -3.85 -6.54
N GLU A 389 28.87 -4.09 -5.35
CA GLU A 389 29.44 -5.38 -4.94
C GLU A 389 28.47 -6.20 -4.07
N ILE A 390 27.47 -5.53 -3.50
CA ILE A 390 26.41 -6.11 -2.68
C ILE A 390 25.09 -5.75 -3.33
N VAL A 391 24.25 -6.75 -3.57
CA VAL A 391 22.84 -6.56 -3.95
C VAL A 391 21.96 -7.00 -2.79
N THR A 392 21.08 -6.12 -2.34
CA THR A 392 20.16 -6.40 -1.24
C THR A 392 18.73 -6.17 -1.71
N PHE A 393 17.85 -7.14 -1.49
CA PHE A 393 16.41 -6.92 -1.64
C PHE A 393 15.76 -6.83 -0.27
N GLU A 394 14.92 -5.82 -0.07
CA GLU A 394 13.98 -5.71 1.04
C GLU A 394 12.57 -5.69 0.44
N LEU A 395 11.75 -6.64 0.88
CA LEU A 395 10.42 -6.87 0.31
C LEU A 395 9.44 -7.15 1.45
N SER A 396 8.28 -6.49 1.44
CA SER A 396 7.22 -6.75 2.42
C SER A 396 6.58 -8.12 2.21
N GLU A 397 6.31 -8.79 3.33
CA GLU A 397 5.71 -10.12 3.40
C GLU A 397 4.46 -10.20 2.52
N ARG A 398 3.50 -9.27 2.67
CA ARG A 398 2.23 -9.25 1.92
C ARG A 398 2.42 -9.36 0.40
N PHE A 399 3.41 -8.68 -0.17
CA PHE A 399 3.65 -8.69 -1.60
C PHE A 399 4.40 -9.94 -2.04
N VAL A 400 5.32 -10.46 -1.23
CA VAL A 400 6.03 -11.70 -1.55
C VAL A 400 5.09 -12.91 -1.45
N VAL A 401 4.36 -13.06 -0.34
CA VAL A 401 3.42 -14.18 -0.15
C VAL A 401 2.29 -14.15 -1.17
N GLY A 402 1.83 -12.97 -1.56
CA GLY A 402 0.80 -12.81 -2.58
C GLY A 402 1.31 -12.88 -4.01
N GLY A 403 2.61 -13.02 -4.24
CA GLY A 403 3.18 -13.09 -5.59
C GLY A 403 3.00 -11.80 -6.40
N ARG A 404 3.06 -10.65 -5.73
CA ARG A 404 2.64 -9.35 -6.27
C ARG A 404 3.76 -8.54 -6.89
N TYR A 405 5.01 -8.80 -6.52
CA TYR A 405 6.14 -8.15 -7.16
C TYR A 405 6.38 -8.73 -8.55
N PRO A 406 6.38 -7.91 -9.62
CA PRO A 406 6.67 -8.40 -10.97
C PRO A 406 8.06 -9.03 -11.10
N MET A 407 9.03 -8.57 -10.29
CA MET A 407 10.38 -9.15 -10.25
C MET A 407 10.42 -10.60 -9.74
N LEU A 408 9.33 -11.17 -9.21
CA LEU A 408 9.28 -12.59 -8.83
C LEU A 408 9.27 -13.53 -10.03
N ASP A 409 8.99 -13.04 -11.24
CA ASP A 409 9.15 -13.82 -12.46
C ASP A 409 10.65 -14.12 -12.71
N PRO A 410 11.07 -15.40 -12.78
CA PRO A 410 12.45 -15.78 -13.09
C PRO A 410 13.00 -15.14 -14.37
N ALA A 411 12.16 -14.84 -15.37
CA ALA A 411 12.59 -14.19 -16.60
C ALA A 411 13.14 -12.77 -16.36
N VAL A 412 12.60 -12.04 -15.38
CA VAL A 412 13.11 -10.71 -15.00
C VAL A 412 14.50 -10.86 -14.37
N ALA A 413 14.67 -11.84 -13.47
CA ALA A 413 15.97 -12.16 -12.89
C ALA A 413 17.00 -12.55 -13.97
N ASP A 414 16.59 -13.29 -15.01
CA ASP A 414 17.47 -13.67 -16.12
C ASP A 414 17.95 -12.47 -16.94
N GLN A 415 17.04 -11.54 -17.25
CA GLN A 415 17.38 -10.33 -18.01
C GLN A 415 18.36 -9.45 -17.23
N VAL A 416 18.11 -9.23 -15.94
CA VAL A 416 19.02 -8.48 -15.06
C VAL A 416 20.34 -9.23 -14.89
N GLY A 417 20.28 -10.54 -14.68
CA GLY A 417 21.43 -11.43 -14.56
C GLY A 417 22.36 -11.40 -15.78
N ALA A 418 21.79 -11.30 -16.99
CA ALA A 418 22.57 -11.17 -18.21
C ALA A 418 23.41 -9.88 -18.25
N VAL A 419 22.90 -8.77 -17.70
CA VAL A 419 23.66 -7.53 -17.54
C VAL A 419 24.74 -7.72 -16.49
N LEU A 420 24.41 -8.28 -15.32
CA LEU A 420 25.40 -8.52 -14.25
C LEU A 420 26.56 -9.43 -14.70
N ALA A 421 26.28 -10.43 -15.53
CA ALA A 421 27.28 -11.34 -16.08
C ALA A 421 28.27 -10.65 -17.05
N GLN A 422 27.86 -9.55 -17.69
CA GLN A 422 28.74 -8.73 -18.53
C GLN A 422 29.66 -7.82 -17.69
N HIS A 423 29.30 -7.60 -16.42
CA HIS A 423 30.02 -6.75 -15.48
C HIS A 423 30.34 -7.53 -14.18
N PRO A 424 31.13 -8.62 -14.21
CA PRO A 424 31.41 -9.41 -13.02
C PRO A 424 32.29 -8.65 -12.01
N VAL A 425 32.04 -8.86 -10.72
CA VAL A 425 32.97 -8.48 -9.65
C VAL A 425 34.02 -9.58 -9.53
N ARG A 426 35.30 -9.23 -9.69
CA ARG A 426 36.43 -10.19 -9.64
C ARG A 426 36.98 -10.37 -8.24
#